data_AF-A0A2D0HE91-F1
#
_entry.id   AF-A0A2D0HE91-F1
#
_cell.length_a   1.000
_cell.length_b   1.000
_cell.length_c   1.000
_cell.angle_alpha   90.00
_cell.angle_beta   90.00
_cell.angle_gamma   90.00
#
_symmetry.space_group_name_H-M   'P 1'
#
loop_
_entity.id
_entity.type
_entity.pdbx_description
1 polymer ?
#
loop_
_entity_poly.entity_id
_entity_poly.type
_entity_poly.pdbx_seq_one_letter_code
_entity_poly.pdbx_strand_id
1 'polypeptide(L)'
;MKLIQILKLAVIPVLTVFSFVSTSNTALADYLNSQGSGGNYRYELWSTDDNNYYLKIWQYEANPESDSYTTTQGFASTREALIYFDCNYAEKNLPECSQ
;
A
#
# COMPACT_ATOMS: atom_id res chain seq x y z
N MET A 1 -21.46 51.03 19.10
CA MET A 1 -22.34 50.34 18.13
C MET A 1 -21.73 50.12 16.73
N LYS A 2 -20.68 50.83 16.28
CA LYS A 2 -20.08 50.65 14.93
C LYS A 2 -19.11 49.45 14.78
N LEU A 3 -18.35 49.11 15.82
CA LEU A 3 -17.32 48.05 15.75
C LEU A 3 -17.89 46.62 15.58
N ILE A 4 -19.06 46.34 16.18
CA ILE A 4 -19.71 45.02 16.11
C ILE A 4 -20.27 44.74 14.70
N GLN A 5 -20.68 45.79 13.98
CA GLN A 5 -21.19 45.67 12.60
C GLN A 5 -20.07 45.35 11.61
N ILE A 6 -18.88 45.94 11.80
CA ILE A 6 -17.71 45.70 10.95
C ILE A 6 -17.17 44.28 11.14
N LEU A 7 -17.19 43.77 12.38
CA LEU A 7 -16.76 42.39 12.69
C LEU A 7 -17.67 41.34 12.02
N LYS A 8 -18.98 41.60 11.92
CA LYS A 8 -19.91 40.67 11.24
C LYS A 8 -19.79 40.70 9.71
N LEU A 9 -19.43 41.82 9.09
CA LEU A 9 -19.33 41.93 7.62
C LEU A 9 -18.06 41.30 7.04
N ALA A 10 -16.96 41.26 7.79
CA ALA A 10 -15.67 40.78 7.29
C ALA A 10 -15.36 39.31 7.64
N VAL A 11 -16.02 38.74 8.67
CA VAL A 11 -15.69 37.39 9.15
C VAL A 11 -16.42 36.30 8.37
N ILE A 12 -17.59 36.60 7.81
CA ILE A 12 -18.42 35.62 7.07
C ILE A 12 -17.84 35.24 5.68
N PRO A 13 -17.26 36.17 4.88
CA PRO A 13 -16.70 35.80 3.57
C PRO A 13 -15.39 35.01 3.70
N VAL A 14 -14.58 35.28 4.73
CA VAL A 14 -13.26 34.63 4.89
C VAL A 14 -13.41 33.15 5.26
N LEU A 15 -14.43 32.80 6.05
CA LEU A 15 -14.71 31.40 6.42
C LEU A 15 -15.17 30.53 5.24
N THR A 16 -15.74 31.11 4.19
CA THR A 16 -16.23 30.34 3.02
C THR A 16 -15.13 30.03 2.00
N VAL A 17 -14.06 30.84 1.94
CA VAL A 17 -12.94 30.62 1.00
C VAL A 17 -11.98 29.54 1.50
N PHE A 18 -11.79 29.40 2.82
CA PHE A 18 -10.91 28.37 3.39
C PHE A 18 -11.42 26.93 3.22
N SER A 19 -12.71 26.74 2.92
CA SER A 19 -13.31 25.43 2.73
C SER A 19 -13.03 24.80 1.36
N PHE A 20 -12.43 25.53 0.42
CA PHE A 20 -12.22 25.06 -0.96
C PHE A 20 -10.81 24.55 -1.28
N VAL A 21 -9.87 24.58 -0.32
CA VAL A 21 -8.45 24.24 -0.59
C VAL A 21 -7.98 22.96 0.11
N SER A 22 -8.89 22.17 0.67
CA SER A 22 -8.58 20.80 1.06
C SER A 22 -8.56 19.90 -0.17
N THR A 23 -7.48 19.98 -0.96
CA THR A 23 -7.12 18.88 -1.86
C THR A 23 -6.74 17.70 -0.99
N SER A 24 -7.65 16.74 -0.83
CA SER A 24 -7.31 15.44 -0.25
C SER A 24 -6.19 14.85 -1.09
N ASN A 25 -4.98 14.77 -0.55
CA ASN A 25 -3.98 13.86 -1.11
C ASN A 25 -4.59 12.48 -0.95
N THR A 26 -5.06 11.88 -2.03
CA THR A 26 -5.44 10.47 -2.05
C THR A 26 -4.17 9.70 -1.71
N ALA A 27 -4.03 9.30 -0.44
CA ALA A 27 -3.04 8.32 -0.06
C ALA A 27 -3.42 7.05 -0.80
N LEU A 28 -2.54 6.56 -1.68
CA LEU A 28 -2.72 5.26 -2.30
C LEU A 28 -2.86 4.24 -1.17
N ALA A 29 -4.01 3.59 -1.08
CA ALA A 29 -4.27 2.60 -0.06
C ALA A 29 -3.67 1.27 -0.50
N ASP A 30 -2.91 0.66 0.39
CA ASP A 30 -2.40 -0.69 0.21
C ASP A 30 -3.38 -1.70 0.82
N TYR A 31 -3.76 -2.70 0.03
CA TYR A 31 -4.71 -3.73 0.40
C TYR A 31 -4.04 -5.10 0.49
N LEU A 32 -4.13 -5.74 1.65
CA LEU A 32 -3.70 -7.12 1.82
C LEU A 32 -4.66 -8.04 1.04
N ASN A 33 -4.15 -8.70 0.00
CA ASN A 33 -4.90 -9.62 -0.84
C ASN A 33 -4.82 -11.06 -0.34
N SER A 34 -3.61 -11.52 0.00
CA SER A 34 -3.39 -12.88 0.48
C SER A 34 -2.08 -13.01 1.24
N GLN A 35 -1.91 -14.14 1.91
CA GLN A 35 -0.68 -14.49 2.62
C GLN A 35 -0.43 -15.99 2.53
N GLY A 36 0.82 -16.40 2.66
CA GLY A 36 1.19 -17.81 2.60
C GLY A 36 2.65 -18.07 2.95
N SER A 37 3.09 -19.30 2.72
CA SER A 37 4.47 -19.72 2.95
C SER A 37 4.94 -20.72 1.90
N GLY A 38 6.26 -20.82 1.76
CA GLY A 38 6.95 -21.74 0.86
C GLY A 38 8.44 -21.75 1.14
N GLY A 39 9.07 -22.92 1.07
CA GLY A 39 10.46 -23.10 1.50
C GLY A 39 10.65 -22.62 2.94
N ASN A 40 11.68 -21.81 3.16
CA ASN A 40 11.98 -21.18 4.46
C ASN A 40 11.41 -19.76 4.58
N TYR A 41 10.39 -19.41 3.79
CA TYR A 41 9.88 -18.05 3.70
C TYR A 41 8.35 -18.00 3.85
N ARG A 42 7.86 -16.84 4.29
CA ARG A 42 6.45 -16.47 4.26
C ARG A 42 6.29 -15.17 3.48
N TYR A 43 5.11 -14.98 2.90
CA TYR A 43 4.78 -13.78 2.16
C TYR A 43 3.43 -13.21 2.55
N GLU A 44 3.30 -11.91 2.32
CA GLU A 44 2.04 -11.20 2.18
C GLU A 44 1.99 -10.56 0.79
N LEU A 45 0.87 -10.73 0.10
CA LEU A 45 0.59 -10.13 -1.19
C LEU A 45 -0.30 -8.91 -0.97
N TRP A 46 0.21 -7.76 -1.40
CA TRP A 46 -0.46 -6.47 -1.29
C TRP A 46 -0.79 -5.94 -2.68
N SER A 47 -1.84 -5.12 -2.78
CA SER A 47 -2.14 -4.34 -3.99
C SER A 47 -2.31 -2.87 -3.67
N THR A 48 -1.96 -2.00 -4.60
CA THR A 48 -2.24 -0.56 -4.53
C THR A 48 -3.50 -0.21 -5.33
N ASP A 49 -4.03 1.00 -5.15
CA ASP A 49 -5.16 1.52 -5.93
C ASP A 49 -4.94 1.51 -7.46
N ASP A 50 -3.68 1.51 -7.91
CA ASP A 50 -3.30 1.46 -9.33
C ASP A 50 -3.31 0.04 -9.92
N ASN A 51 -3.91 -0.93 -9.24
CA ASN A 51 -3.90 -2.36 -9.59
C ASN A 51 -2.49 -2.95 -9.72
N ASN A 52 -1.52 -2.40 -8.99
CA ASN A 52 -0.16 -2.92 -8.91
C ASN A 52 -0.03 -3.86 -7.70
N TYR A 53 0.60 -5.02 -7.89
CA TYR A 53 0.74 -6.04 -6.84
C TYR A 53 2.17 -6.16 -6.38
N TYR A 54 2.42 -6.38 -5.09
CA TYR A 54 3.78 -6.59 -4.58
C TYR A 54 3.78 -7.53 -3.38
N LEU A 55 4.94 -8.10 -3.08
CA LEU A 55 5.11 -9.01 -1.96
C LEU A 55 5.94 -8.36 -0.86
N LYS A 56 5.53 -8.58 0.39
CA LYS A 56 6.41 -8.50 1.55
C LYS A 56 6.81 -9.92 1.93
N ILE A 57 8.11 -10.13 2.16
CA ILE A 57 8.68 -11.47 2.35
C ILE A 57 9.54 -11.50 3.60
N TRP A 58 9.30 -12.50 4.44
CA TRP A 58 10.07 -12.76 5.65
C TRP A 58 10.65 -14.17 5.60
N GLN A 59 11.71 -14.41 6.36
CA GLN A 59 12.03 -15.77 6.77
C GLN A 59 10.87 -16.32 7.60
N TYR A 60 10.58 -17.61 7.44
CA TYR A 60 9.46 -18.26 8.11
C TYR A 60 9.58 -18.16 9.64
N GLU A 61 10.79 -18.32 10.17
CA GLU A 61 11.10 -18.27 11.60
C GLU A 61 11.21 -16.85 12.18
N ALA A 62 11.22 -15.81 11.33
CA ALA A 62 11.31 -14.44 11.82
C ALA A 62 10.10 -14.10 12.69
N ASN A 63 10.27 -13.28 13.72
CA ASN A 63 9.15 -12.79 14.53
C ASN A 63 8.04 -12.23 13.61
N PRO A 64 6.78 -12.65 13.74
CA PRO A 64 5.64 -12.08 12.99
C PRO A 64 5.52 -10.56 13.13
N GLU A 65 5.94 -10.03 14.28
CA GLU A 65 5.97 -8.59 14.58
C GLU A 65 7.27 -7.91 14.10
N SER A 66 8.16 -8.64 13.43
CA SER A 66 9.39 -8.06 12.89
C SER A 66 9.10 -7.19 11.67
N ASP A 67 9.56 -5.94 11.77
CA ASP A 67 9.55 -5.00 10.65
C ASP A 67 10.58 -5.35 9.56
N SER A 68 11.46 -6.32 9.80
CA SER A 68 12.48 -6.73 8.83
C SER A 68 11.91 -7.70 7.79
N TYR A 69 11.29 -7.14 6.75
CA TYR A 69 10.90 -7.84 5.52
C TYR A 69 11.63 -7.28 4.29
N THR A 70 11.67 -8.08 3.24
CA THR A 70 12.02 -7.61 1.89
C THR A 70 10.74 -7.32 1.12
N THR A 71 10.70 -6.18 0.43
CA THR A 71 9.62 -5.82 -0.49
C THR A 71 10.08 -6.03 -1.92
N THR A 72 9.24 -6.67 -2.75
CA THR A 72 9.52 -6.85 -4.18
C THR A 72 9.19 -5.61 -4.98
N GLN A 73 9.59 -5.60 -6.25
CA GLN A 73 8.97 -4.71 -7.24
C GLN A 73 7.47 -4.99 -7.41
N GLY A 74 6.80 -4.09 -8.13
CA GLY A 74 5.42 -4.26 -8.56
C GLY A 74 5.25 -5.29 -9.68
N PHE A 75 4.12 -5.97 -9.69
CA PHE A 75 3.68 -6.96 -10.67
C PHE A 75 2.34 -6.57 -11.27
N ALA A 76 2.09 -6.95 -12.52
CA ALA A 76 0.84 -6.64 -13.22
C ALA A 76 -0.33 -7.50 -12.75
N SER A 77 -0.05 -8.62 -12.07
CA SER A 77 -1.10 -9.50 -11.53
C SER A 77 -0.64 -10.25 -10.28
N THR A 78 -1.62 -10.72 -9.51
CA THR A 78 -1.40 -11.65 -8.39
C THR A 78 -0.68 -12.93 -8.83
N ARG A 79 -0.98 -13.44 -10.03
CA ARG A 79 -0.34 -14.65 -10.57
C ARG A 79 1.16 -14.45 -10.79
N GLU A 80 1.57 -13.33 -11.38
CA GLU A 80 2.99 -13.03 -11.60
C GLU A 80 3.74 -12.91 -10.27
N ALA A 81 3.14 -12.21 -9.29
CA ALA A 81 3.73 -12.09 -7.96
C ALA A 81 3.95 -13.47 -7.30
N LEU A 82 2.94 -14.34 -7.34
CA LEU A 82 3.01 -15.67 -6.74
C LEU A 82 3.99 -16.60 -7.47
N ILE A 83 4.08 -16.52 -8.79
CA ILE A 83 5.11 -17.25 -9.56
C ILE A 83 6.51 -16.77 -9.13
N TYR A 84 6.72 -15.46 -9.01
CA TYR A 84 7.99 -14.93 -8.54
C TYR A 84 8.36 -15.47 -7.15
N PHE A 85 7.41 -15.49 -6.21
CA PHE A 85 7.64 -16.10 -4.90
C PHE A 85 8.00 -17.59 -5.02
N ASP A 86 7.24 -18.34 -5.80
CA ASP A 86 7.42 -19.77 -5.97
C ASP A 86 8.80 -20.13 -6.55
N CYS A 87 9.27 -19.35 -7.53
CA CYS A 87 10.55 -19.57 -8.19
C CYS A 87 11.76 -19.11 -7.37
N ASN A 88 11.65 -18.00 -6.63
CA ASN A 88 12.79 -17.37 -5.97
C ASN A 88 12.92 -17.70 -4.47
N TYR A 89 11.82 -18.12 -3.83
CA TYR A 89 11.79 -18.34 -2.38
C TYR A 89 11.27 -19.72 -1.99
N ALA A 90 10.22 -20.20 -2.67
CA ALA A 90 9.68 -21.53 -2.38
C ALA A 90 10.45 -22.67 -3.07
N GLU A 91 11.44 -22.34 -3.92
CA GLU A 91 12.27 -23.27 -4.68
C GLU A 91 11.44 -24.31 -5.46
N LYS A 92 10.25 -23.91 -5.95
CA LYS A 92 9.41 -24.80 -6.74
C LYS A 92 9.96 -24.91 -8.15
N ASN A 93 9.99 -26.14 -8.66
CA ASN A 93 10.28 -26.41 -10.07
C ASN A 93 9.01 -26.26 -10.91
N LEU A 94 8.61 -25.01 -11.18
CA LEU A 94 7.53 -24.70 -12.12
C LEU A 94 8.09 -24.44 -13.53
N PRO A 95 7.35 -24.78 -14.61
CA PRO A 95 7.73 -24.41 -15.98
C PRO A 95 7.98 -22.91 -16.16
N GLU A 96 7.26 -22.08 -15.39
CA GLU A 96 7.39 -20.62 -15.40
C GLU A 96 8.66 -20.09 -14.71
N CYS A 97 9.41 -20.93 -13.99
CA CYS A 97 10.63 -20.54 -13.27
C CYS A 97 11.89 -20.55 -14.13
N SER A 98 11.85 -21.25 -15.27
CA SER A 98 12.91 -21.23 -16.28
C SER A 98 12.74 -20.00 -17.19
N GLN A 99 13.41 -18.90 -16.82
CA GLN A 99 13.81 -17.85 -17.77
C GLN A 99 15.29 -17.99 -18.11
#